data_AF-A0AAV9QLF9-F1
#
_entry.id   AF-A0AAV9QLF9-F1
#
_cell.length_a   1.000
_cell.length_b   1.000
_cell.length_c   1.000
_cell.angle_alpha   90.00
_cell.angle_beta   90.00
_cell.angle_gamma   90.00
#
_symmetry.space_group_name_H-M   'P 1'
#
loop_
_entity.id
_entity.type
_entity.pdbx_description
1 polymer ?
#
loop_
_entity_poly.entity_id
_entity_poly.type
_entity_poly.pdbx_seq_one_letter_code
_entity_poly.pdbx_strand_id
1 'polypeptide(L)'
;MRQHPLESLRARHHDIRYEASPDFDTEHQYCQLNFNLLNLTKQTTMTTLGLSPTTSFAAPAAFLAWNWCFAYVALSSRPWKQACGIDHNGNPRQDVAKYADAAIREGKMTRAQLERIQRVEAAGANSTDGFAFFASSVLFALIADVPRPALMGACTTYTVARLLYGAVYVFIPHDSYSQLRGISWWVSNGACLYLLWKGGRG
;
A
#
# COMPACT_ATOMS: atom_id res chain seq x y z
N MET A 1 91.98 10.25 -24.17
CA MET A 1 91.81 9.67 -25.51
C MET A 1 90.36 9.24 -25.67
N ARG A 2 89.78 9.60 -26.82
CA ARG A 2 88.34 9.55 -27.15
C ARG A 2 88.01 8.19 -27.76
N GLN A 3 87.01 7.47 -27.26
CA GLN A 3 86.30 6.42 -28.02
C GLN A 3 84.82 6.37 -27.61
N HIS A 4 83.96 6.65 -28.58
CA HIS A 4 82.54 6.28 -28.65
C HIS A 4 82.47 5.06 -29.59
N PRO A 5 81.62 4.04 -29.35
CA PRO A 5 80.42 3.86 -30.21
C PRO A 5 79.23 3.18 -29.47
N LEU A 6 77.98 3.66 -29.53
CA LEU A 6 76.95 3.34 -30.55
C LEU A 6 76.78 1.83 -30.86
N GLU A 7 76.32 1.02 -29.90
CA GLU A 7 75.72 -0.30 -30.16
C GLU A 7 74.67 -0.71 -29.08
N SER A 8 73.50 -0.06 -29.05
CA SER A 8 72.33 -0.71 -28.40
C SER A 8 70.96 -0.18 -28.84
N LEU A 9 70.88 0.55 -29.95
CA LEU A 9 69.61 0.92 -30.62
C LEU A 9 69.01 -0.25 -31.42
N ARG A 10 68.91 -1.43 -30.80
CA ARG A 10 68.21 -2.61 -31.36
C ARG A 10 67.53 -3.44 -30.25
N ALA A 11 66.71 -2.78 -29.43
CA ALA A 11 65.79 -3.46 -28.51
C ALA A 11 64.63 -2.53 -28.12
N ARG A 12 63.82 -2.10 -29.08
CA ARG A 12 62.56 -1.37 -28.82
C ARG A 12 61.42 -1.81 -29.73
N HIS A 13 61.24 -3.11 -29.86
CA HIS A 13 60.01 -3.68 -30.40
C HIS A 13 59.68 -4.95 -29.61
N HIS A 14 58.42 -5.05 -29.19
CA HIS A 14 57.79 -6.11 -28.40
C HIS A 14 57.94 -6.01 -26.89
N ASP A 15 57.04 -5.25 -26.26
CA ASP A 15 56.42 -5.73 -25.02
C ASP A 15 55.01 -5.12 -24.85
N ILE A 16 54.09 -5.49 -25.75
CA ILE A 16 52.65 -5.36 -25.46
C ILE A 16 52.32 -6.61 -24.64
N ARG A 17 52.37 -6.49 -23.31
CA ARG A 17 51.86 -7.53 -22.43
C ARG A 17 50.34 -7.60 -22.64
N TYR A 18 49.87 -8.74 -23.15
CA TYR A 18 48.47 -9.12 -23.01
C TYR A 18 48.20 -9.25 -21.50
N GLU A 19 47.45 -8.31 -20.92
CA GLU A 19 46.86 -8.51 -19.60
C GLU A 19 45.95 -9.74 -19.71
N ALA A 20 46.30 -10.78 -18.95
CA ALA A 20 45.53 -12.02 -18.93
C ALA A 20 44.08 -11.69 -18.52
N SER A 21 43.13 -12.15 -19.33
CA SER A 21 41.72 -12.13 -18.95
C SER A 21 41.57 -12.81 -17.59
N PRO A 22 40.85 -12.21 -16.61
CA PRO A 22 40.63 -12.84 -15.33
C PRO A 22 40.03 -14.23 -15.53
N ASP A 23 40.58 -15.21 -14.82
CA ASP A 23 40.13 -16.60 -14.85
C ASP A 23 38.67 -16.68 -14.40
N PHE A 24 37.88 -17.56 -15.04
CA PHE A 24 36.43 -17.70 -14.84
C PHE A 24 36.07 -17.92 -13.36
N ASP A 25 36.91 -18.65 -12.63
CA ASP A 25 36.76 -18.88 -11.20
C ASP A 25 36.88 -17.59 -10.37
N THR A 26 37.72 -16.66 -10.80
CA THR A 26 37.91 -15.37 -10.14
C THR A 26 36.67 -14.48 -10.31
N GLU A 27 36.09 -14.42 -11.51
CA GLU A 27 34.85 -13.67 -11.76
C GLU A 27 33.67 -14.26 -10.97
N HIS A 28 33.55 -15.59 -10.91
CA HIS A 28 32.53 -16.25 -10.12
C HIS A 28 32.69 -15.92 -8.62
N GLN A 29 33.93 -15.89 -8.12
CA GLN A 29 34.22 -15.55 -6.73
C GLN A 29 33.89 -14.09 -6.40
N TYR A 30 34.19 -13.14 -7.29
CA TYR A 30 33.80 -11.74 -7.15
C TYR A 30 32.27 -11.55 -7.16
N CYS A 31 31.56 -12.25 -8.05
CA CYS A 31 30.09 -12.22 -8.09
C CYS A 31 29.47 -12.74 -6.78
N GLN A 32 30.00 -13.84 -6.23
CA GLN A 32 29.55 -14.39 -4.95
C GLN A 32 29.83 -13.42 -3.78
N LEU A 33 31.02 -12.80 -3.75
CA LEU A 33 31.37 -11.80 -2.74
C LEU A 33 30.44 -10.58 -2.78
N ASN A 34 30.18 -10.05 -3.98
CA ASN A 34 29.28 -8.91 -4.17
C ASN A 34 27.84 -9.26 -3.80
N PHE A 35 27.37 -10.46 -4.13
CA PHE A 35 26.05 -10.95 -3.72
C PHE A 35 25.94 -11.06 -2.18
N ASN A 36 26.97 -11.60 -1.53
CA ASN A 36 27.01 -11.72 -0.07
C ASN A 36 27.07 -10.35 0.62
N LEU A 37 27.89 -9.41 0.12
CA LEU A 37 27.96 -8.02 0.60
C LEU A 37 26.62 -7.29 0.44
N LEU A 38 25.93 -7.48 -0.69
CA LEU A 38 24.60 -6.92 -0.93
C LEU A 38 23.58 -7.47 0.09
N ASN A 39 23.61 -8.78 0.36
CA ASN A 39 22.73 -9.41 1.35
C ASN A 39 23.04 -8.96 2.78
N LEU A 40 24.32 -8.80 3.12
CA LEU A 40 24.77 -8.30 4.43
C LEU A 40 24.34 -6.84 4.65
N THR A 41 24.41 -6.02 3.60
CA THR A 41 23.98 -4.61 3.64
C THR A 41 22.46 -4.50 3.81
N LYS A 42 21.69 -5.34 3.09
CA LYS A 42 20.24 -5.47 3.26
C LYS A 42 19.87 -5.92 4.67
N GLN A 43 20.55 -6.93 5.22
CA GLN A 43 20.33 -7.39 6.59
C GLN A 43 20.64 -6.30 7.61
N THR A 44 21.76 -5.59 7.47
CA THR A 44 22.17 -4.52 8.39
C THR A 44 21.21 -3.32 8.35
N THR A 45 20.69 -2.96 7.17
CA THR A 45 19.68 -1.89 7.03
C THR A 45 18.32 -2.32 7.59
N MET A 46 17.90 -3.57 7.37
CA MET A 46 16.68 -4.12 7.97
C MET A 46 16.77 -4.14 9.51
N THR A 47 17.90 -4.55 10.08
CA THR A 47 18.13 -4.55 11.54
C THR A 47 18.19 -3.14 12.13
N THR A 48 18.78 -2.17 11.42
CA THR A 48 18.80 -0.75 11.86
C THR A 48 17.37 -0.14 11.91
N LEU A 49 16.45 -0.66 11.10
CA LEU A 49 15.03 -0.28 11.09
C LEU A 49 14.16 -1.15 12.00
N GLY A 50 14.74 -2.09 12.75
CA GLY A 50 14.00 -3.03 13.59
C GLY A 50 13.17 -4.06 12.81
N LEU A 51 13.45 -4.27 11.52
CA LEU A 51 12.71 -5.20 10.66
C LEU A 51 13.41 -6.56 10.66
N SER A 52 12.77 -7.57 11.26
CA SER A 52 13.29 -8.94 11.24
C SER A 52 13.25 -9.54 9.82
N PRO A 53 14.34 -10.17 9.34
CA PRO A 53 14.42 -10.74 7.99
C PRO A 53 13.47 -11.94 7.75
N THR A 54 12.84 -12.45 8.81
CA THR A 54 11.84 -13.53 8.77
C THR A 54 10.40 -13.04 8.54
N THR A 55 10.14 -11.73 8.66
CA THR A 55 8.79 -11.17 8.59
C THR A 55 8.43 -10.80 7.14
N SER A 56 7.68 -11.67 6.45
CA SER A 56 7.16 -11.35 5.11
C SER A 56 6.08 -10.25 5.16
N PHE A 57 6.37 -9.08 4.60
CA PHE A 57 5.42 -7.95 4.50
C PHE A 57 4.36 -8.12 3.40
N ALA A 58 4.47 -9.14 2.55
CA ALA A 58 3.60 -9.30 1.38
C ALA A 58 2.12 -9.41 1.75
N ALA A 59 1.77 -10.22 2.76
CA ALA A 59 0.38 -10.39 3.17
C ALA A 59 -0.21 -9.13 3.83
N PRO A 60 0.44 -8.48 4.83
CA PRO A 60 0.00 -7.18 5.32
C PRO A 60 -0.15 -6.12 4.21
N ALA A 61 0.80 -6.04 3.29
CA ALA A 61 0.75 -5.10 2.17
C ALA A 61 -0.45 -5.38 1.25
N ALA A 62 -0.79 -6.64 0.99
CA ALA A 62 -1.97 -7.01 0.22
C ALA A 62 -3.27 -6.56 0.91
N PHE A 63 -3.38 -6.72 2.24
CA PHE A 63 -4.53 -6.21 3.00
C PHE A 63 -4.63 -4.68 2.95
N LEU A 64 -3.51 -3.97 3.07
CA LEU A 64 -3.47 -2.51 2.97
C LEU A 64 -3.91 -2.06 1.57
N ALA A 65 -3.34 -2.64 0.51
CA ALA A 65 -3.68 -2.33 -0.86
C ALA A 65 -5.15 -2.60 -1.17
N TRP A 66 -5.67 -3.75 -0.74
CA TRP A 66 -7.07 -4.11 -0.92
C TRP A 66 -8.01 -3.10 -0.23
N ASN A 67 -7.77 -2.81 1.06
CA ASN A 67 -8.64 -1.90 1.81
C ASN A 67 -8.52 -0.45 1.32
N TRP A 68 -7.36 -0.04 0.80
CA TRP A 68 -7.21 1.23 0.10
C TRP A 68 -8.07 1.25 -1.17
N CYS A 69 -7.97 0.25 -2.04
CA CYS A 69 -8.80 0.15 -3.25
C CYS A 69 -10.29 0.16 -2.89
N PHE A 70 -10.69 -0.56 -1.84
CA PHE A 70 -12.07 -0.57 -1.40
C PHE A 70 -12.55 0.83 -0.94
N ALA A 71 -11.76 1.52 -0.09
CA ALA A 71 -12.13 2.82 0.45
C ALA A 71 -12.13 3.95 -0.60
N TYR A 72 -11.10 4.00 -1.45
CA TYR A 72 -10.89 5.12 -2.38
C TYR A 72 -11.49 4.89 -3.77
N VAL A 73 -11.59 3.63 -4.20
CA VAL A 73 -12.08 3.29 -5.56
C VAL A 73 -13.49 2.71 -5.48
N ALA A 74 -13.68 1.61 -4.77
CA ALA A 74 -14.98 0.91 -4.78
C ALA A 74 -16.11 1.75 -4.16
N LEU A 75 -15.82 2.47 -3.07
CA LEU A 75 -16.77 3.38 -2.41
C LEU A 75 -16.69 4.83 -2.92
N SER A 76 -16.11 5.04 -4.10
CA SER A 76 -16.14 6.35 -4.75
C SER A 76 -17.56 6.70 -5.16
N SER A 77 -18.03 7.89 -4.76
CA SER A 77 -19.32 8.43 -5.20
C SER A 77 -19.32 8.88 -6.66
N ARG A 78 -18.15 9.00 -7.30
CA ARG A 78 -18.04 9.63 -8.63
C ARG A 78 -18.81 8.88 -9.72
N PRO A 79 -18.70 7.56 -9.89
CA PRO A 79 -19.47 6.84 -10.90
C PRO A 79 -20.98 7.03 -10.74
N TRP A 80 -21.44 7.14 -9.49
CA TRP A 80 -22.86 7.37 -9.17
C TRP A 80 -23.32 8.77 -9.59
N LYS A 81 -22.49 9.79 -9.38
CA LYS A 81 -22.76 11.17 -9.82
C LYS A 81 -22.72 11.28 -11.35
N GLN A 82 -21.79 10.58 -11.99
CA GLN A 82 -21.68 10.53 -13.46
C GLN A 82 -22.92 9.91 -14.09
N ALA A 83 -23.44 8.82 -13.51
CA ALA A 83 -24.66 8.17 -13.98
C ALA A 83 -25.90 9.09 -13.95
N CYS A 84 -25.92 10.09 -13.07
CA CYS A 84 -27.00 11.08 -12.98
C CYS A 84 -26.67 12.41 -13.68
N GLY A 85 -25.50 12.53 -14.34
CA GLY A 85 -25.08 13.74 -15.03
C GLY A 85 -24.79 14.94 -14.12
N ILE A 86 -24.43 14.71 -12.85
CA ILE A 86 -24.15 15.76 -11.86
C ILE A 86 -22.68 15.85 -11.43
N ASP A 87 -21.78 14.98 -11.92
CA ASP A 87 -20.33 15.03 -11.61
C ASP A 87 -19.67 16.21 -12.34
N HIS A 88 -19.44 17.31 -11.61
CA HIS A 88 -18.74 18.47 -12.13
C HIS A 88 -17.32 18.52 -11.52
N ASN A 89 -16.31 18.36 -12.37
CA ASN A 89 -14.92 18.23 -11.92
C ASN A 89 -14.35 19.51 -11.25
N GLY A 90 -15.07 20.64 -11.28
CA GLY A 90 -14.65 21.89 -10.65
C GLY A 90 -14.70 21.88 -9.13
N ASN A 91 -15.72 21.23 -8.53
CA ASN A 91 -15.75 20.98 -7.09
C ASN A 91 -16.64 19.75 -6.77
N PRO A 92 -16.11 18.53 -6.97
CA PRO A 92 -16.91 17.31 -6.89
C PRO A 92 -17.62 17.09 -5.55
N ARG A 93 -17.08 17.65 -4.45
CA ARG A 93 -17.67 17.54 -3.10
C ARG A 93 -18.94 18.38 -2.94
N GLN A 94 -19.14 19.39 -3.78
CA GLN A 94 -20.29 20.28 -3.72
C GLN A 94 -21.40 19.88 -4.71
N ASP A 95 -21.16 18.88 -5.56
CA ASP A 95 -22.07 18.53 -6.66
C ASP A 95 -23.48 18.17 -6.18
N VAL A 96 -23.57 17.34 -5.13
CA VAL A 96 -24.85 16.95 -4.55
C VAL A 96 -25.58 18.17 -3.99
N ALA A 97 -24.88 19.03 -3.24
CA ALA A 97 -25.48 20.22 -2.65
C ALA A 97 -25.92 21.26 -3.70
N LYS A 98 -25.22 21.36 -4.84
CA LYS A 98 -25.49 22.39 -5.86
C LYS A 98 -26.47 21.94 -6.95
N TYR A 99 -26.35 20.70 -7.41
CA TYR A 99 -26.99 20.26 -8.66
C TYR A 99 -28.12 19.24 -8.43
N ALA A 100 -28.24 18.66 -7.23
CA ALA A 100 -29.22 17.58 -7.01
C ALA A 100 -30.67 18.02 -7.20
N ASP A 101 -31.07 19.17 -6.65
CA ASP A 101 -32.46 19.64 -6.76
C ASP A 101 -32.83 20.02 -8.19
N ALA A 102 -31.89 20.61 -8.94
CA ALA A 102 -32.08 20.89 -10.36
C ALA A 102 -32.23 19.59 -11.16
N ALA A 103 -31.35 18.60 -10.92
CA ALA A 103 -31.41 17.30 -11.59
C ALA A 103 -32.71 16.52 -11.29
N ILE A 104 -33.28 16.67 -10.09
CA ILE A 104 -34.57 16.06 -9.74
C ILE A 104 -35.71 16.77 -10.47
N ARG A 105 -35.72 18.10 -10.48
CA ARG A 105 -36.74 18.89 -11.19
C ARG A 105 -36.72 18.63 -12.70
N GLU A 106 -35.54 18.41 -13.26
CA GLU A 106 -35.33 18.10 -14.68
C GLU A 106 -35.57 16.62 -15.02
N GLY A 107 -35.93 15.77 -14.04
CA GLY A 107 -36.18 14.35 -14.25
C GLY A 107 -34.94 13.50 -14.54
N LYS A 108 -33.72 14.06 -14.37
CA LYS A 108 -32.44 13.35 -14.54
C LYS A 108 -32.12 12.42 -13.37
N MET A 109 -32.69 12.69 -12.20
CA MET A 109 -32.41 11.95 -10.97
C MET A 109 -33.67 11.83 -10.12
N THR A 110 -33.83 10.70 -9.44
CA THR A 110 -34.90 10.46 -8.45
C THR A 110 -34.41 10.80 -7.04
N ARG A 111 -35.32 11.08 -6.10
CA ARG A 111 -34.97 11.27 -4.68
C ARG A 111 -34.28 10.03 -4.09
N ALA A 112 -34.70 8.83 -4.46
CA ALA A 112 -34.05 7.58 -4.03
C ALA A 112 -32.60 7.43 -4.54
N GLN A 113 -32.31 7.89 -5.76
CA GLN A 113 -30.94 7.94 -6.29
C GLN A 113 -30.09 8.96 -5.53
N LEU A 114 -30.64 10.15 -5.24
CA LEU A 114 -29.95 11.15 -4.43
C LEU A 114 -29.57 10.61 -3.06
N GLU A 115 -30.51 10.01 -2.34
CA GLU A 115 -30.24 9.41 -1.03
C GLU A 115 -29.19 8.30 -1.11
N ARG A 116 -29.18 7.50 -2.19
CA ARG A 116 -28.14 6.49 -2.40
C ARG A 116 -26.78 7.13 -2.63
N ILE A 117 -26.68 8.20 -3.42
CA ILE A 117 -25.43 8.94 -3.63
C ILE A 117 -24.92 9.49 -2.29
N GLN A 118 -25.78 10.09 -1.48
CA GLN A 118 -25.43 10.58 -0.14
C GLN A 118 -24.93 9.45 0.76
N ARG A 119 -25.58 8.27 0.72
CA ARG A 119 -25.11 7.08 1.45
C ARG A 119 -23.74 6.61 0.98
N VAL A 120 -23.46 6.62 -0.32
CA VAL A 120 -22.13 6.29 -0.86
C VAL A 120 -21.09 7.32 -0.43
N GLU A 121 -21.38 8.62 -0.47
CA GLU A 121 -20.47 9.66 0.00
C GLU A 121 -20.11 9.48 1.48
N ALA A 122 -21.12 9.22 2.32
CA ALA A 122 -20.90 8.99 3.74
C ALA A 122 -20.16 7.66 4.02
N ALA A 123 -20.45 6.59 3.27
CA ALA A 123 -19.72 5.33 3.36
C ALA A 123 -18.26 5.47 2.92
N GLY A 124 -18.01 6.23 1.84
CA GLY A 124 -16.67 6.53 1.33
C GLY A 124 -15.85 7.33 2.34
N ALA A 125 -16.39 8.43 2.86
CA ALA A 125 -15.73 9.26 3.88
C ALA A 125 -15.38 8.44 5.14
N ASN A 126 -16.32 7.64 5.64
CA ASN A 126 -16.04 6.77 6.78
C ASN A 126 -14.97 5.71 6.45
N SER A 127 -14.90 5.24 5.21
CA SER A 127 -13.91 4.24 4.79
C SER A 127 -12.52 4.80 4.63
N THR A 128 -12.38 6.05 4.18
CA THR A 128 -11.08 6.72 4.11
C THR A 128 -10.52 6.95 5.51
N ASP A 129 -11.34 7.40 6.45
CA ASP A 129 -10.92 7.64 7.84
C ASP A 129 -10.60 6.30 8.54
N GLY A 130 -11.45 5.30 8.35
CA GLY A 130 -11.22 3.95 8.88
C GLY A 130 -9.97 3.30 8.31
N PHE A 131 -9.68 3.49 7.02
CA PHE A 131 -8.47 2.98 6.38
C PHE A 131 -7.21 3.56 7.02
N ALA A 132 -7.17 4.87 7.30
CA ALA A 132 -6.03 5.49 7.97
C ALA A 132 -5.76 4.82 9.33
N PHE A 133 -6.81 4.63 10.13
CA PHE A 133 -6.69 3.96 11.44
C PHE A 133 -6.21 2.50 11.31
N PHE A 134 -6.74 1.77 10.33
CA PHE A 134 -6.31 0.41 10.02
C PHE A 134 -4.85 0.35 9.60
N ALA A 135 -4.44 1.20 8.66
CA ALA A 135 -3.06 1.25 8.18
C ALA A 135 -2.09 1.53 9.31
N SER A 136 -2.38 2.54 10.14
CA SER A 136 -1.57 2.85 11.32
C SER A 136 -1.48 1.68 12.31
N SER A 137 -2.60 0.98 12.56
CA SER A 137 -2.63 -0.15 13.48
C SER A 137 -1.84 -1.35 12.97
N VAL A 138 -1.91 -1.64 11.66
CA VAL A 138 -1.13 -2.70 11.01
C VAL A 138 0.36 -2.38 11.03
N LEU A 139 0.73 -1.16 10.68
CA LEU A 139 2.14 -0.72 10.70
C LEU A 139 2.71 -0.76 12.12
N PHE A 140 1.96 -0.29 13.12
CA PHE A 140 2.36 -0.38 14.52
C PHE A 140 2.56 -1.84 14.96
N ALA A 141 1.62 -2.73 14.65
CA ALA A 141 1.72 -4.14 14.99
C ALA A 141 2.89 -4.85 14.28
N LEU A 142 3.25 -4.42 13.07
CA LEU A 142 4.44 -4.91 12.37
C LEU A 142 5.73 -4.46 13.05
N ILE A 143 5.83 -3.20 13.48
CA ILE A 143 6.99 -2.66 14.18
C ILE A 143 7.14 -3.29 15.57
N ALA A 144 6.02 -3.60 16.23
CA ALA A 144 5.98 -4.26 17.54
C ALA A 144 6.10 -5.81 17.46
N ASP A 145 6.45 -6.37 16.30
CA ASP A 145 6.60 -7.81 16.07
C ASP A 145 5.42 -8.66 16.58
N VAL A 146 4.19 -8.15 16.41
CA VAL A 146 2.98 -8.89 16.79
C VAL A 146 2.92 -10.23 16.04
N PRO A 147 2.64 -11.35 16.73
CA PRO A 147 2.61 -12.67 16.10
C PRO A 147 1.73 -12.71 14.84
N ARG A 148 2.30 -13.23 13.74
CA ARG A 148 1.65 -13.30 12.42
C ARG A 148 0.20 -13.81 12.45
N PRO A 149 -0.15 -14.90 13.17
CA PRO A 149 -1.54 -15.37 13.20
C PRO A 149 -2.52 -14.31 13.74
N ALA A 150 -2.09 -13.53 14.73
CA ALA A 150 -2.91 -12.47 15.31
C ALA A 150 -3.03 -11.26 14.37
N LEU A 151 -1.92 -10.88 13.72
CA LEU A 151 -1.91 -9.82 12.73
C LEU A 151 -2.85 -10.14 11.55
N MET A 152 -2.69 -11.32 10.96
CA MET A 152 -3.51 -11.75 9.81
C MET A 152 -4.97 -11.95 10.19
N GLY A 153 -5.25 -12.47 11.39
CA GLY A 153 -6.60 -12.57 11.93
C GLY A 153 -7.29 -11.20 12.00
N ALA A 154 -6.63 -10.22 12.62
CA ALA A 154 -7.19 -8.87 12.74
C ALA A 154 -7.36 -8.18 11.37
N CYS A 155 -6.39 -8.31 10.45
CA CYS A 155 -6.53 -7.80 9.08
C CYS A 155 -7.72 -8.41 8.35
N THR A 156 -7.94 -9.71 8.51
CA THR A 156 -9.07 -10.43 7.93
C THR A 156 -10.39 -9.94 8.53
N THR A 157 -10.47 -9.87 9.86
CA THR A 157 -11.65 -9.37 10.59
C THR A 157 -12.00 -7.94 10.16
N TYR A 158 -11.01 -7.04 10.11
CA TYR A 158 -11.20 -5.68 9.62
C TYR A 158 -11.79 -5.68 8.20
N THR A 159 -11.17 -6.42 7.28
CA THR A 159 -11.57 -6.44 5.87
C THR A 159 -13.00 -6.94 5.69
N VAL A 160 -13.36 -8.07 6.31
CA VAL A 160 -14.73 -8.61 6.23
C VAL A 160 -15.74 -7.63 6.84
N ALA A 161 -15.44 -7.06 8.01
CA ALA A 161 -16.30 -6.10 8.66
C ALA A 161 -16.50 -4.82 7.81
N ARG A 162 -15.46 -4.35 7.10
CA ARG A 162 -15.58 -3.20 6.19
C ARG A 162 -16.41 -3.50 4.95
N LEU A 163 -16.30 -4.70 4.39
CA LEU A 163 -17.14 -5.12 3.27
C LEU A 163 -18.62 -5.15 3.67
N LEU A 164 -18.93 -5.74 4.82
CA LEU A 164 -20.29 -5.76 5.38
C LEU A 164 -20.79 -4.35 5.67
N TYR A 165 -19.96 -3.51 6.32
CA TYR A 165 -20.29 -2.12 6.58
C TYR A 165 -20.65 -1.37 5.30
N GLY A 166 -19.80 -1.44 4.27
CA GLY A 166 -20.02 -0.76 2.99
C GLY A 166 -21.27 -1.24 2.28
N ALA A 167 -21.49 -2.55 2.19
CA ALA A 167 -22.68 -3.12 1.55
C ALA A 167 -23.97 -2.69 2.26
N VAL A 168 -24.00 -2.78 3.59
CA VAL A 168 -25.16 -2.38 4.40
C VAL A 168 -25.42 -0.88 4.27
N TYR A 169 -24.37 -0.05 4.31
CA TYR A 169 -24.51 1.40 4.21
C TYR A 169 -25.09 1.83 2.86
N VAL A 170 -24.61 1.24 1.76
CA VAL A 170 -24.99 1.66 0.41
C VAL A 170 -26.37 1.15 0.01
N PHE A 171 -26.66 -0.12 0.30
CA PHE A 171 -27.82 -0.82 -0.28
C PHE A 171 -29.03 -0.94 0.64
N ILE A 172 -28.89 -0.73 1.95
CA ILE A 172 -29.99 -0.91 2.89
C ILE A 172 -30.53 0.46 3.35
N PRO A 173 -31.71 0.89 2.87
CA PRO A 173 -32.29 2.18 3.20
C PRO A 173 -33.11 2.18 4.51
N HIS A 174 -33.41 1.02 5.09
CA HIS A 174 -34.28 0.91 6.26
C HIS A 174 -33.52 1.06 7.57
N ASP A 175 -34.03 1.90 8.46
CA ASP A 175 -33.46 2.19 9.77
C ASP A 175 -33.32 0.96 10.68
N SER A 176 -34.19 -0.05 10.51
CA SER A 176 -34.15 -1.30 11.28
C SER A 176 -32.86 -2.09 11.08
N TYR A 177 -32.19 -1.93 9.94
CA TYR A 177 -30.89 -2.57 9.65
C TYR A 177 -29.69 -1.65 9.92
N SER A 178 -29.91 -0.44 10.44
CA SER A 178 -28.83 0.48 10.80
C SER A 178 -27.94 -0.07 11.93
N GLN A 179 -28.45 -1.00 12.73
CA GLN A 179 -27.68 -1.68 13.78
C GLN A 179 -26.56 -2.56 13.19
N LEU A 180 -26.80 -3.21 12.04
CA LEU A 180 -25.77 -4.03 11.40
C LEU A 180 -24.59 -3.18 10.91
N ARG A 181 -24.86 -1.95 10.46
CA ARG A 181 -23.84 -0.95 10.16
C ARG A 181 -23.04 -0.61 11.42
N GLY A 182 -23.71 -0.32 12.54
CA GLY A 182 -23.06 -0.02 13.81
C GLY A 182 -22.17 -1.16 14.31
N ILE A 183 -22.67 -2.40 14.28
CA ILE A 183 -21.93 -3.59 14.68
C ILE A 183 -20.70 -3.79 13.79
N SER A 184 -20.87 -3.74 12.47
CA SER A 184 -19.75 -3.90 11.52
C SER A 184 -18.69 -2.82 11.70
N TRP A 185 -19.13 -1.59 12.00
CA TRP A 185 -18.24 -0.49 12.33
C TRP A 185 -17.44 -0.78 13.59
N TRP A 186 -18.10 -1.16 14.70
CA TRP A 186 -17.42 -1.50 15.95
C TRP A 186 -16.46 -2.68 15.82
N VAL A 187 -16.84 -3.72 15.08
CA VAL A 187 -15.96 -4.88 14.82
C VAL A 187 -14.70 -4.46 14.06
N SER A 188 -14.84 -3.63 13.03
CA SER A 188 -13.66 -3.15 12.27
C SER A 188 -12.73 -2.30 13.16
N ASN A 189 -13.26 -1.38 13.96
CA ASN A 189 -12.46 -0.58 14.89
C ASN A 189 -11.85 -1.44 16.01
N GLY A 190 -12.59 -2.44 16.48
CA GLY A 190 -12.13 -3.41 17.47
C GLY A 190 -10.92 -4.20 16.99
N ALA A 191 -10.86 -4.58 15.70
CA ALA A 191 -9.69 -5.23 15.11
C ALA A 191 -8.45 -4.31 15.13
N CYS A 192 -8.61 -3.03 14.83
CA CYS A 192 -7.54 -2.03 14.91
C CYS A 192 -7.05 -1.84 16.36
N LEU A 193 -7.99 -1.65 17.30
CA LEU A 193 -7.69 -1.53 18.72
C LEU A 193 -7.02 -2.78 19.28
N TYR A 194 -7.42 -3.97 18.83
CA TYR A 194 -6.78 -5.24 19.19
C TYR A 194 -5.31 -5.27 18.76
N LEU A 195 -4.99 -4.80 17.54
CA LEU A 195 -3.60 -4.72 17.06
C LEU A 195 -2.77 -3.75 17.87
N LEU A 196 -3.30 -2.57 18.19
CA LEU A 196 -2.64 -1.58 19.04
C LEU A 196 -2.39 -2.13 20.45
N TRP A 197 -3.41 -2.72 21.06
CA TRP A 197 -3.30 -3.34 22.38
C TRP A 197 -2.27 -4.47 22.39
N LYS A 198 -2.27 -5.31 21.35
CA LYS A 198 -1.35 -6.44 21.26
C LYS A 198 0.10 -6.00 21.05
N GLY A 199 0.33 -4.99 20.20
CA GLY A 199 1.66 -4.42 20.01
C GLY A 199 2.16 -3.63 21.23
N GLY A 200 1.26 -2.98 21.97
CA GLY A 200 1.61 -2.24 23.19
C GLY A 200 1.87 -3.12 24.41
N ARG A 201 1.53 -4.41 24.36
CA ARG A 201 1.71 -5.34 25.47
C ARG A 201 3.11 -5.94 25.61
N GLY A 202 3.99 -5.72 24.62
CA GLY A 202 5.43 -6.05 24.65
C GLY A 202 5.77 -7.34 25.37
#